data_AF-A0A501PGX0-F1
#
_entry.id   AF-A0A501PGX0-F1
#
_cell.length_a   1.000
_cell.length_b   1.000
_cell.length_c   1.000
_cell.angle_alpha   90.00
_cell.angle_beta   90.00
_cell.angle_gamma   90.00
#
_symmetry.space_group_name_H-M   'P 1'
#
loop_
_entity.id
_entity.type
_entity.pdbx_description
1 polymer ?
#
loop_
_entity_poly.entity_id
_entity_poly.type
_entity_poly.pdbx_seq_one_letter_code
_entity_poly.pdbx_strand_id
1 'polypeptide(L)'
;MKKQVLIAFALCFLPVAVFAAEAGDKASLTDKEIRQILIQQSQVGYPGNCPCPYNRAANGSLCGKRSAYSKPGGYAPLCYPADVSDAMVQNYRAQQGK
;
A
#
# COMPACT_ATOMS: atom_id res chain seq x y z
N MET A 1 20.53 56.39 -6.16
CA MET A 1 20.29 56.61 -4.71
C MET A 1 20.52 55.29 -3.99
N LYS A 2 21.59 55.22 -3.18
CA LYS A 2 22.07 54.04 -2.44
C LYS A 2 21.45 54.03 -1.05
N LYS A 3 20.89 52.90 -0.60
CA LYS A 3 20.74 52.51 0.82
C LYS A 3 20.85 50.97 0.87
N GLN A 4 22.07 50.44 0.82
CA GLN A 4 22.88 50.03 1.99
C GLN A 4 22.30 48.79 2.67
N VAL A 5 22.84 47.63 2.27
CA VAL A 5 22.84 46.38 3.03
C VAL A 5 23.71 46.60 4.26
N LEU A 6 23.14 46.45 5.45
CA LEU A 6 23.89 46.33 6.70
C LEU A 6 23.44 45.05 7.39
N ILE A 7 24.37 44.09 7.40
CA ILE A 7 24.33 42.85 8.16
C ILE A 7 24.41 43.22 9.64
N ALA A 8 23.45 42.74 10.44
CA ALA A 8 23.58 42.67 11.89
C ALA A 8 23.34 41.22 12.32
N PHE A 9 24.42 40.60 12.78
CA PHE A 9 24.48 39.31 13.46
C PHE A 9 23.53 39.34 14.67
N ALA A 10 22.44 38.57 14.61
CA ALA A 10 21.67 38.19 15.78
C ALA A 10 21.39 36.69 15.71
N LEU A 11 22.23 35.96 16.44
CA LEU A 11 22.01 34.58 16.86
C LEU A 11 20.64 34.45 17.53
N CYS A 12 19.62 34.11 16.76
CA CYS A 12 18.44 33.42 17.27
C CYS A 12 18.48 32.01 16.71
N PHE A 13 19.08 31.12 17.50
CA PHE A 13 18.83 29.69 17.45
C PHE A 13 17.31 29.49 17.38
N LEU A 14 16.79 29.27 16.18
CA LEU A 14 15.46 28.69 16.02
C LEU A 14 15.53 27.31 16.69
N PRO A 15 14.61 26.98 17.61
CA PRO A 15 14.63 25.68 18.25
C PRO A 15 14.45 24.64 17.15
N VAL A 16 15.51 23.88 16.86
CA VAL A 16 15.38 22.61 16.18
C VAL A 16 14.50 21.79 17.10
N ALA A 17 13.21 21.71 16.78
CA ALA A 17 12.30 20.79 17.42
C ALA A 17 12.91 19.40 17.20
N VAL A 18 13.53 18.87 18.25
CA VAL A 18 13.99 17.50 18.30
C VAL A 18 12.71 16.67 18.30
N PHE A 19 12.27 16.26 17.11
CA PHE A 19 11.25 15.22 16.98
C PHE A 19 11.84 13.97 17.63
N ALA A 20 11.49 13.72 18.89
CA ALA A 20 11.68 12.43 19.50
C ALA A 20 10.88 11.44 18.66
N ALA A 21 11.59 10.62 17.88
CA ALA A 21 11.00 9.47 17.23
C ALA A 21 10.57 8.51 18.34
N GLU A 22 9.29 8.55 18.71
CA GLU A 22 8.70 7.49 19.51
C GLU A 22 8.87 6.20 18.72
N ALA A 23 9.78 5.35 19.18
CA ALA A 23 9.89 3.98 18.73
C ALA A 23 8.65 3.24 19.24
N GLY A 24 7.51 3.49 18.59
CA GLY A 24 6.31 2.70 18.78
C GLY A 24 6.65 1.26 18.45
N ASP A 25 6.31 0.35 19.37
CA ASP A 25 6.29 -1.08 19.13
C ASP A 25 5.70 -1.33 17.74
N LYS A 26 6.50 -1.90 16.84
CA LYS A 26 6.02 -2.25 15.50
C LYS A 26 4.94 -3.32 15.68
N ALA A 27 3.68 -2.90 15.76
CA ALA A 27 2.55 -3.81 15.82
C ALA A 27 2.65 -4.75 14.61
N SER A 28 2.90 -6.03 14.89
CA SER A 28 2.99 -7.05 13.85
C SER A 28 1.62 -7.21 13.21
N LEU A 29 1.57 -7.16 11.88
CA LEU A 29 0.33 -7.31 11.13
C LEU A 29 -0.34 -8.64 11.46
N THR A 30 -1.66 -8.63 11.62
CA THR A 30 -2.49 -9.83 11.73
C THR A 30 -2.56 -10.57 10.39
N ASP A 31 -2.94 -11.85 10.42
CA ASP A 31 -3.13 -12.62 9.19
C ASP A 31 -4.20 -11.99 8.28
N LYS A 32 -5.24 -11.40 8.88
CA LYS A 32 -6.28 -10.69 8.13
C LYS A 32 -5.70 -9.52 7.35
N GLU A 33 -4.85 -8.72 7.97
CA GLU A 33 -4.20 -7.57 7.32
C GLU A 33 -3.24 -8.03 6.22
N ILE A 34 -2.45 -9.07 6.47
CA ILE A 34 -1.55 -9.63 5.45
C ILE A 34 -2.33 -10.18 4.26
N ARG A 35 -3.43 -10.90 4.49
CA ARG A 35 -4.30 -11.37 3.41
C ARG A 35 -4.84 -10.19 2.58
N GLN A 36 -5.25 -9.10 3.23
CA GLN A 36 -5.68 -7.89 2.51
C GLN A 36 -4.56 -7.26 1.69
N ILE A 37 -3.34 -7.18 2.24
CA ILE A 37 -2.18 -6.65 1.53
C ILE A 37 -1.89 -7.48 0.27
N LEU A 38 -1.88 -8.81 0.40
CA LEU A 38 -1.62 -9.71 -0.73
C LEU A 38 -2.71 -9.62 -1.82
N ILE A 39 -3.98 -9.52 -1.42
CA ILE A 39 -5.10 -9.26 -2.33
C ILE A 39 -4.90 -7.93 -3.06
N GLN A 40 -4.54 -6.87 -2.34
CA GLN A 40 -4.32 -5.55 -2.93
C GLN A 40 -3.13 -5.56 -3.91
N GLN A 41 -2.02 -6.20 -3.55
CA GLN A 41 -0.86 -6.35 -4.42
C GLN A 41 -1.22 -7.12 -5.70
N SER A 42 -2.00 -8.19 -5.58
CA SER A 42 -2.48 -8.93 -6.75
C SER A 42 -3.38 -8.11 -7.67
N GLN A 43 -4.24 -7.26 -7.11
CA GLN A 43 -5.12 -6.40 -7.91
C GLN A 43 -4.33 -5.26 -8.59
N VAL A 44 -3.40 -4.63 -7.88
CA VAL A 44 -2.54 -3.56 -8.43
C VAL A 44 -1.62 -4.10 -9.52
N GLY A 45 -1.13 -5.33 -9.39
CA GLY A 45 -0.28 -5.97 -10.40
C GLY A 45 -1.01 -6.42 -11.67
N TYR A 46 -2.35 -6.35 -11.71
CA TYR A 46 -3.11 -6.79 -12.88
C TYR A 46 -3.18 -5.68 -13.96
N PRO A 47 -2.76 -5.93 -15.20
CA PRO A 47 -2.56 -4.88 -16.22
C PRO A 47 -3.85 -4.39 -16.90
N GLY A 48 -5.02 -4.75 -16.38
CA GLY A 48 -6.30 -4.49 -17.04
C GLY A 48 -7.41 -4.06 -16.10
N ASN A 49 -8.57 -3.77 -16.70
CA ASN A 49 -9.80 -3.55 -15.95
C ASN A 49 -10.38 -4.88 -15.48
N CYS A 50 -11.07 -4.86 -14.34
CA CYS A 50 -11.77 -6.03 -13.79
C CYS A 50 -10.88 -7.21 -13.35
N PRO A 51 -9.90 -7.05 -12.45
CA PRO A 51 -9.25 -8.19 -11.84
C PRO A 51 -10.25 -9.07 -11.07
N CYS A 52 -11.09 -8.47 -10.22
CA CYS A 52 -12.03 -9.18 -9.34
C CYS A 52 -13.50 -8.95 -9.70
N PRO A 53 -14.42 -9.89 -9.34
CA PRO A 53 -15.83 -9.79 -9.69
C PRO A 53 -16.52 -8.55 -9.13
N TYR A 54 -16.06 -8.07 -7.97
CA TYR A 54 -16.62 -6.91 -7.28
C TYR A 54 -16.04 -5.56 -7.73
N ASN A 55 -14.99 -5.54 -8.56
CA ASN A 55 -14.53 -4.26 -9.11
C ASN A 55 -15.57 -3.69 -10.09
N ARG A 56 -15.43 -2.41 -10.42
CA ARG A 56 -16.25 -1.74 -11.44
C ARG A 56 -15.48 -1.66 -12.75
N ALA A 57 -16.20 -1.90 -13.84
CA ALA A 57 -15.72 -1.61 -15.19
C ALA A 57 -15.74 -0.09 -15.43
N ALA A 58 -15.12 0.35 -16.54
CA ALA A 58 -15.04 1.77 -16.92
C ALA A 58 -16.42 2.47 -17.04
N ASN A 59 -17.48 1.72 -17.35
CA ASN A 59 -18.84 2.24 -17.40
C ASN A 59 -19.58 2.18 -16.04
N GLY A 60 -18.88 1.90 -14.94
CA GLY A 60 -19.43 1.83 -13.58
C GLY A 60 -20.13 0.53 -13.21
N SER A 61 -20.42 -0.37 -14.16
CA SER A 61 -21.03 -1.68 -13.88
C SER A 61 -20.09 -2.62 -13.12
N LEU A 62 -20.64 -3.54 -12.30
CA LEU A 62 -19.83 -4.60 -11.67
C LEU A 62 -19.20 -5.51 -12.72
N CYS A 63 -17.96 -5.90 -12.51
CA CYS A 63 -17.24 -6.79 -13.42
C CYS A 63 -17.92 -8.16 -13.51
N GLY A 64 -18.29 -8.74 -12.35
CA GLY A 64 -18.96 -10.03 -12.26
C GLY A 64 -18.21 -11.11 -13.01
N LYS A 65 -18.94 -11.89 -13.83
CA LYS A 65 -18.39 -12.97 -14.67
C LYS A 65 -17.37 -12.51 -15.71
N ARG A 66 -17.23 -11.20 -15.97
CA ARG A 66 -16.26 -10.66 -16.93
C ARG A 66 -14.86 -10.49 -16.32
N SER A 67 -14.74 -10.59 -14.99
CA SER A 67 -13.46 -10.42 -14.30
C SER A 67 -12.43 -11.48 -14.68
N ALA A 68 -11.15 -11.17 -14.51
CA ALA A 68 -10.08 -12.14 -14.68
C ALA A 68 -10.28 -13.35 -13.76
N TYR A 69 -10.62 -13.11 -12.49
CA TYR A 69 -10.96 -14.16 -11.53
C TYR A 69 -12.02 -15.16 -12.01
N SER A 70 -13.03 -14.69 -12.75
CA SER A 70 -14.16 -15.53 -13.17
C SER A 70 -13.92 -16.24 -14.52
N LYS A 71 -12.94 -15.79 -15.30
CA LYS A 71 -12.69 -16.29 -16.65
C LYS A 71 -11.74 -17.49 -16.62
N PRO A 72 -12.06 -18.59 -17.33
CA PRO A 72 -11.14 -19.73 -17.41
C PRO A 72 -9.90 -19.40 -18.26
N GLY A 73 -8.75 -19.96 -17.88
CA GLY A 73 -7.55 -20.01 -18.73
C GLY A 73 -6.74 -18.71 -18.86
N GLY A 74 -6.85 -17.79 -17.90
CA GLY A 74 -6.12 -16.51 -17.91
C GLY A 74 -5.47 -16.17 -16.57
N TYR A 75 -5.28 -14.87 -16.33
CA TYR A 75 -4.83 -14.34 -15.03
C TYR A 75 -5.74 -14.82 -13.89
N ALA A 76 -5.13 -15.25 -12.78
CA ALA A 76 -5.81 -15.68 -11.56
C ALA A 76 -5.47 -14.73 -10.39
N PRO A 77 -6.03 -13.50 -10.37
CA PRO A 77 -5.77 -12.57 -9.26
C PRO A 77 -6.39 -13.08 -7.97
N LEU A 78 -5.79 -12.70 -6.84
CA LEU A 78 -6.35 -12.90 -5.50
C LEU A 78 -7.45 -11.87 -5.28
N CYS A 79 -8.65 -12.33 -4.92
CA CYS A 79 -9.81 -11.46 -4.77
C CYS A 79 -10.45 -11.56 -3.39
N TYR A 80 -10.32 -12.70 -2.72
CA TYR A 80 -10.93 -13.00 -1.43
C TYR A 80 -9.89 -13.53 -0.44
N PRO A 81 -10.12 -13.38 0.88
CA PRO A 81 -9.22 -13.93 1.89
C PRO A 81 -8.97 -15.44 1.73
N ALA A 82 -9.96 -16.19 1.25
CA ALA A 82 -9.85 -17.62 1.01
C ALA A 82 -8.88 -17.97 -0.15
N ASP A 83 -8.62 -17.03 -1.06
CA ASP A 83 -7.62 -17.23 -2.12
C ASP A 83 -6.19 -17.14 -1.56
N VAL A 84 -6.02 -16.61 -0.34
CA VAL A 84 -4.72 -16.42 0.31
C VAL A 84 -4.47 -17.54 1.32
N SER A 85 -3.60 -18.47 0.94
CA SER A 85 -3.17 -19.56 1.82
C SER A 85 -2.32 -19.06 2.99
N ASP A 86 -2.27 -19.86 4.06
CA ASP A 86 -1.43 -19.58 5.23
C ASP A 86 0.06 -19.56 4.85
N ALA A 87 0.47 -20.39 3.88
CA ALA A 87 1.84 -20.36 3.35
C ALA A 87 2.21 -19.01 2.74
N MET A 88 1.28 -18.36 2.02
CA MET A 88 1.51 -17.01 1.49
C MET A 88 1.67 -15.98 2.61
N VAL A 89 0.88 -16.09 3.69
CA VAL A 89 0.99 -15.22 4.86
C VAL A 89 2.36 -15.40 5.52
N GLN A 90 2.82 -16.64 5.74
CA GLN A 90 4.15 -16.90 6.32
C GLN A 90 5.27 -16.40 5.42
N ASN A 91 5.17 -16.59 4.10
CA ASN A 91 6.14 -16.07 3.14
C ASN A 91 6.23 -14.55 3.18
N TYR A 92 5.10 -13.85 3.30
CA TYR A 92 5.09 -12.39 3.46
C TYR A 92 5.84 -11.96 4.73
N ARG A 93 5.56 -12.59 5.88
CA ARG A 93 6.26 -12.28 7.15
C ARG A 93 7.78 -12.50 7.03
N ALA A 94 8.19 -13.60 6.41
CA ALA A 94 9.60 -13.92 6.19
C ALA A 94 10.32 -12.93 5.26
N GLN A 95 9.60 -12.24 4.37
CA GLN A 95 10.16 -11.18 3.52
C GLN A 95 10.28 -9.83 4.24
N GLN A 96 9.37 -9.50 5.16
CA GLN A 96 9.39 -8.23 5.92
C GLN A 96 10.38 -8.22 7.10
N GLY A 97 10.82 -9.39 7.57
CA GLY A 97 11.81 -9.54 8.63
C GLY A 97 13.26 -9.56 8.17
N LYS A 98 13.52 -9.36 6.87
CA LYS A 98 14.85 -9.18 6.29
C LYS A 98 15.16 -7.70 6.15
#